data_AF-A0A944F1L4-F1
#
_entry.id   AF-A0A944F1L4-F1
#
_cell.length_a   1.000
_cell.length_b   1.000
_cell.length_c   1.000
_cell.angle_alpha   90.00
_cell.angle_beta   90.00
_cell.angle_gamma   90.00
#
_symmetry.space_group_name_H-M   'P 1'
#
loop_
_entity.id
_entity.type
_entity.pdbx_description
1 polymer ?
#
loop_
_entity_poly.entity_id
_entity_poly.type
_entity_poly.pdbx_seq_one_letter_code
_entity_poly.pdbx_strand_id
1 'polypeptide(L)' 'NTRGFTALPRRWTVERTLGWLMNHRRLARDYEAKTHRSEAMIHLAMINLMTRRLTSESTPTWRGA' A
#
# COMPACT_ATOMS: atom_id res chain seq x y z
N ASN A 1 0.83 30.46 11.32
CA ASN A 1 1.25 30.03 9.97
C ASN A 1 2.69 29.52 10.05
N THR A 2 2.87 28.22 10.33
CA THR A 2 4.19 27.61 10.55
C THR A 2 4.83 27.29 9.20
N ARG A 3 5.98 27.89 8.90
CA ARG A 3 6.73 27.62 7.66
C ARG A 3 7.66 26.41 7.90
N GLY A 4 7.14 25.19 7.77
CA GLY A 4 7.95 23.98 7.94
C GLY A 4 7.14 22.67 8.04
N PHE A 5 7.84 21.53 8.06
CA PHE A 5 7.21 20.23 8.27
C PHE A 5 6.62 20.15 9.68
N THR A 6 5.31 19.92 9.76
CA THR A 6 4.63 19.66 11.03
C THR A 6 4.37 18.15 11.13
N ALA A 7 4.99 17.51 12.12
CA ALA A 7 4.75 16.09 12.39
C ALA A 7 3.29 15.90 12.84
N LEU A 8 2.49 15.25 12.00
CA LEU A 8 1.10 14.92 12.32
C LEU A 8 1.07 13.58 13.08
N PRO A 9 0.43 13.50 14.24
CA PRO A 9 0.29 12.24 14.95
C PRO A 9 -0.44 11.22 14.06
N ARG A 10 0.07 9.98 14.03
CA ARG A 10 -0.47 8.85 13.26
C ARG A 10 -0.38 8.94 11.73
N ARG A 11 0.21 10.01 11.16
CA ARG A 11 0.41 10.15 9.70
C ARG A 11 1.17 8.96 9.10
N TRP A 12 2.16 8.44 9.83
CA TRP A 12 2.95 7.28 9.40
C TRP A 12 2.07 6.04 9.14
N THR A 13 0.95 5.88 9.85
CA THR A 13 0.07 4.72 9.66
C THR A 13 -0.60 4.76 8.29
N VAL A 14 -1.05 5.94 7.86
CA VAL A 14 -1.64 6.15 6.54
C VAL A 14 -0.59 5.98 5.45
N GLU A 15 0.56 6.62 5.61
CA GLU A 15 1.67 6.53 4.65
C GLU A 15 2.19 5.10 4.50
N ARG A 16 2.23 4.32 5.59
CA ARG A 16 2.60 2.90 5.55
C ARG A 16 1.61 2.07 4.74
N THR A 17 0.31 2.30 4.92
CA THR A 17 -0.73 1.61 4.12
C THR A 17 -0.57 1.93 2.64
N LEU A 18 -0.36 3.21 2.30
CA LEU A 18 -0.07 3.63 0.93
C LEU A 18 1.18 2.94 0.37
N GLY A 19 2.24 2.82 1.18
CA GLY A 19 3.46 2.11 0.80
C GLY A 19 3.22 0.63 0.46
N TRP A 20 2.34 -0.08 1.17
CA TRP A 20 1.98 -1.45 0.82
C TRP A 20 1.18 -1.55 -0.49
N LEU A 21 0.28 -0.59 -0.73
CA LEU A 21 -0.50 -0.53 -1.97
C LEU A 21 0.39 -0.26 -3.18
N MET A 22 1.44 0.55 -3.04
CA MET A 22 2.39 0.84 -4.12
C MET A 22 3.14 -0.39 -4.65
N ASN A 23 3.30 -1.45 -3.85
CA ASN A 23 3.89 -2.71 -4.33
C ASN A 23 3.03 -3.40 -5.39
N HIS A 24 1.73 -3.07 -5.47
CA HIS A 24 0.83 -3.57 -6.48
C HIS A 24 0.83 -2.61 -7.67
N ARG A 25 1.62 -2.93 -8.70
CA ARG A 25 1.82 -2.08 -9.91
C ARG A 25 0.52 -1.55 -10.52
N ARG A 26 -0.57 -2.32 -10.42
CA ARG A 26 -1.89 -1.95 -10.94
C ARG A 26 -2.51 -0.75 -10.21
N LEU A 27 -2.29 -0.62 -8.91
CA LEU A 27 -2.73 0.51 -8.09
C LEU A 27 -1.80 1.71 -8.23
N ALA A 28 -0.50 1.49 -8.46
CA ALA A 28 0.48 2.56 -8.55
C ALA A 28 0.39 3.40 -9.84
N ARG A 29 -0.18 2.85 -10.91
CA ARG A 29 -0.19 3.49 -12.25
C ARG A 29 -1.60 3.68 -12.82
N ASP A 30 -2.62 3.56 -11.95
CA ASP A 30 -4.06 3.74 -12.20
C ASP A 30 -4.51 3.43 -13.63
N TYR A 31 -4.79 2.15 -13.87
CA TYR A 31 -5.20 1.65 -15.19
C TYR A 31 -6.71 1.39 -15.31
N GLU A 32 -7.50 1.74 -14.31
CA GLU A 32 -8.90 1.30 -14.26
C GLU A 32 -9.88 2.37 -14.72
N ALA A 33 -10.72 2.01 -15.70
CA ALA A 33 -11.78 2.88 -16.20
C ALA A 33 -12.95 3.07 -15.21
N LYS A 34 -13.07 2.18 -14.21
CA LYS A 34 -14.16 2.18 -13.22
C LYS A 34 -13.60 2.06 -11.81
N THR A 35 -14.09 2.90 -10.90
CA THR A 35 -13.62 3.00 -9.51
C THR A 35 -13.75 1.69 -8.72
N HIS A 36 -14.80 0.91 -8.94
CA HIS A 36 -15.00 -0.39 -8.25
C HIS A 36 -13.87 -1.38 -8.52
N ARG A 37 -13.17 -1.26 -9.66
CA ARG A 37 -12.05 -2.15 -9.99
C ARG A 37 -10.83 -1.79 -9.14
N SER A 38 -10.56 -0.49 -8.98
CA SER A 38 -9.52 -0.01 -8.07
C SER A 38 -9.82 -0.40 -6.62
N GLU A 39 -11.07 -0.30 -6.20
CA GLU A 39 -11.53 -0.75 -4.88
C GLU A 39 -11.28 -2.25 -4.66
N ALA A 40 -11.70 -3.10 -5.60
CA ALA A 40 -11.44 -4.54 -5.54
C ALA A 40 -9.92 -4.85 -5.47
N MET A 41 -9.09 -4.10 -6.19
CA MET A 41 -7.64 -4.25 -6.15
C MET A 41 -7.03 -3.82 -4.80
N ILE A 42 -7.58 -2.79 -4.13
CA ILE A 42 -7.18 -2.41 -2.77
C ILE A 42 -7.48 -3.55 -1.79
N HIS A 43 -8.69 -4.14 -1.86
CA HIS A 43 -9.04 -5.28 -1.03
C HIS A 43 -8.11 -6.47 -1.26
N LEU A 44 -7.83 -6.81 -2.52
CA LEU A 44 -6.93 -7.90 -2.85
C LEU A 44 -5.51 -7.67 -2.32
N ALA A 45 -5.00 -6.44 -2.43
CA ALA A 45 -3.69 -6.06 -1.91
C ALA A 45 -3.59 -6.24 -0.38
N MET A 46 -4.66 -5.85 0.34
CA MET A 46 -4.71 -6.01 1.79
C MET A 46 -4.88 -7.47 2.22
N ILE A 47 -5.66 -8.28 1.48
CA ILE A 47 -5.74 -9.73 1.71
C ILE A 47 -4.36 -10.36 1.57
N ASN A 48 -3.64 -10.09 0.47
CA ASN A 48 -2.29 -10.61 0.24
C ASN A 48 -1.35 -10.26 1.41
N LEU A 49 -1.33 -9.00 1.83
CA LEU A 49 -0.54 -8.54 2.96
C LEU A 49 -0.89 -9.29 4.26
N MET A 50 -2.17 -9.48 4.56
CA MET A 50 -2.60 -10.20 5.76
C MET A 50 -2.23 -11.68 5.69
N THR A 51 -2.42 -12.33 4.55
CA THR A 51 -2.02 -13.73 4.33
C THR A 51 -0.53 -13.92 4.57
N ARG A 52 0.32 -13.03 4.04
CA ARG A 52 1.77 -13.08 4.26
C ARG A 52 2.17 -12.94 5.73
N ARG A 53 1.47 -12.09 6.47
CA ARG A 53 1.69 -11.94 7.92
C ARG A 53 1.29 -13.19 8.68
N LEU A 54 0.19 -13.84 8.28
CA LEU A 54 -0.25 -15.09 8.89
C LEU A 54 0.74 -16.23 8.62
N THR A 55 1.29 -16.30 7.42
CA THR A 55 2.26 -17.34 7.04
C THR A 55 3.70 -16.99 7.40
N SER A 56 3.96 -15.78 7.92
CA SER A 56 5.30 -15.22 8.11
C SER A 56 6.15 -15.23 6.82
N GLU A 57 5.50 -15.16 5.67
CA GLU A 57 6.15 -15.09 4.37
C GLU A 57 6.76 -13.70 4.15
N SER A 58 8.03 -13.67 3.75
CA SER A 58 8.70 -12.42 3.41
C SER A 58 8.14 -11.87 2.10
N THR A 59 7.82 -10.58 2.07
CA THR A 59 7.46 -9.91 0.82
C THR A 59 8.67 -9.91 -0.11
N PRO A 60 8.56 -10.42 -1.35
CA PRO A 60 9.65 -10.35 -2.31
C PRO A 60 10.04 -8.89 -2.49
N THR A 61 11.27 -8.55 -2.14
CA THR A 61 11.84 -7.23 -2.40
C THR A 61 12.80 -7.34 -3.57
N TRP A 62 13.07 -6.23 -4.25
CA TRP A 62 14.08 -6.16 -5.31
C TRP A 62 15.49 -6.60 -4.87
N ARG A 63 15.73 -6.78 -3.56
CA ARG A 63 17.00 -7.28 -3.02
C ARG A 63 17.12 -8.81 -3.02
N GLY A 64 16.06 -9.55 -3.37
CA GLY A 64 16.03 -11.01 -3.33
C GLY A 64 15.59 -11.67 -4.65
N ALA A 65 15.68 -10.94 -5.76
CA ALA A 65 15.52 -11.46 -7.12
C ALA A 65 16.88 -11.76 -7.74
#